data_AF-A0A6S7JKI4-F1
#
_entry.id   AF-A0A6S7JKI4-F1
#
_cell.length_a   1.000
_cell.length_b   1.000
_cell.length_c   1.000
_cell.angle_alpha   90.00
_cell.angle_beta   90.00
_cell.angle_gamma   90.00
#
_symmetry.space_group_name_H-M   'P 1'
#
loop_
_entity.id
_entity.type
_entity.pdbx_description
1 polymer ?
#
loop_
_entity_poly.entity_id
_entity_poly.type
_entity_poly.pdbx_seq_one_letter_code
_entity_poly.pdbx_strand_id
1 'polypeptide(L)'
;MSDDESATSSGKDQPASKQPNPTTQSFNAPKSGLPPFPPFDPITDSATVSQRWKKWIRRFENLLISLREFDSTIRRGLLLTYVGEATNDIFDILPDTGITYESAVDSLTQYFTPRGNKDVAIFEFRELTQETNETLTAYYRRLKTKATDCEFANEDEEIKIQIIHKTRDPRLRKKALRESMDLKALLAHGTSLEITDQQAQRLENANTDLNALERNRQPPASQPRGAFNRRRKPPPDGKKTCRNCGGAFPHKDGMQNCPARGKSCHNCGKLGHFAKLCKSSSKS
;
A
#
# COMPACT_ATOMS: atom_id res chain seq x y z
N MET A 1 29.70 79.13 11.92
CA MET A 1 29.28 78.49 10.66
C MET A 1 28.90 77.07 11.01
N SER A 2 27.61 76.77 10.79
CA SER A 2 26.99 75.44 10.73
C SER A 2 26.74 74.76 12.09
N ASP A 3 25.51 74.74 12.61
CA ASP A 3 24.36 73.87 12.25
C ASP A 3 24.68 72.41 12.71
N ASP A 4 23.86 71.58 13.35
CA ASP A 4 22.40 71.53 13.51
C ASP A 4 22.04 70.46 14.58
N GLU A 5 20.75 70.23 14.75
CA GLU A 5 19.94 69.57 15.78
C GLU A 5 20.03 68.04 16.03
N SER A 6 19.71 67.69 17.28
CA SER A 6 18.69 66.73 17.78
C SER A 6 18.51 65.30 17.20
N ALA A 7 18.80 64.33 18.10
CA ALA A 7 18.00 63.17 18.55
C ALA A 7 17.25 62.21 17.59
N THR A 8 17.49 60.90 17.75
CA THR A 8 16.54 59.74 17.76
C THR A 8 17.36 58.44 18.00
N SER A 9 17.25 57.70 19.11
CA SER A 9 16.27 56.66 19.54
C SER A 9 16.16 55.39 18.68
N SER A 10 16.54 54.27 19.33
CA SER A 10 15.99 52.90 19.26
C SER A 10 16.26 51.98 18.06
N GLY A 11 16.67 50.74 18.37
CA GLY A 11 16.52 49.58 17.49
C GLY A 11 17.61 48.52 17.59
N LYS A 12 17.44 47.55 18.51
CA LYS A 12 18.15 46.25 18.46
C LYS A 12 17.60 45.46 17.27
N ASP A 13 18.46 44.91 16.41
CA ASP A 13 18.11 43.76 15.58
C ASP A 13 19.30 42.82 15.37
N GLN A 14 19.02 41.54 15.55
CA GLN A 14 19.92 40.39 15.44
C GLN A 14 20.34 40.14 13.98
N PRO A 15 21.52 39.55 13.72
CA PRO A 15 21.86 39.10 12.38
C PRO A 15 21.10 37.81 12.05
N ALA A 16 20.11 37.91 11.17
CA ALA A 16 19.46 36.77 10.56
C ALA A 16 20.46 36.00 9.69
N SER A 17 20.65 34.72 10.01
CA SER A 17 21.43 33.74 9.24
C SER A 17 20.83 33.58 7.83
N LYS A 18 21.55 34.06 6.80
CA LYS A 18 21.23 33.77 5.41
C LYS A 18 21.64 32.33 5.09
N GLN A 19 20.67 31.43 4.97
CA GLN A 19 20.86 30.19 4.22
C GLN A 19 21.03 30.52 2.73
N PRO A 20 21.90 29.81 1.99
CA PRO A 20 22.05 30.02 0.56
C PRO A 20 20.82 29.45 -0.17
N ASN A 21 20.12 30.32 -0.92
CA ASN A 21 19.06 29.90 -1.84
C ASN A 21 19.63 28.96 -2.92
N PRO A 22 18.89 27.93 -3.35
CA PRO A 22 19.30 27.11 -4.48
C PRO A 22 19.31 27.97 -5.75
N THR A 23 20.43 27.93 -6.47
CA THR A 23 20.61 28.62 -7.75
C THR A 23 19.59 28.11 -8.76
N THR A 24 18.50 28.86 -8.94
CA THR A 24 17.60 28.69 -10.09
C THR A 24 18.40 29.10 -11.33
N GLN A 25 18.88 28.11 -12.10
CA GLN A 25 19.45 28.37 -13.41
C GLN A 25 18.34 28.98 -14.29
N SER A 26 18.49 30.27 -14.58
CA SER A 26 17.64 31.00 -15.51
C SER A 26 17.93 30.48 -16.91
N PHE A 27 17.04 29.65 -17.44
CA PHE A 27 17.04 29.31 -18.86
C PHE A 27 16.63 30.56 -19.64
N ASN A 28 17.62 31.31 -20.13
CA ASN A 28 17.39 32.41 -21.07
C ASN A 28 16.71 31.84 -22.32
N ALA A 29 15.46 32.25 -22.58
CA ALA A 29 14.73 31.86 -23.77
C ALA A 29 15.45 32.39 -25.02
N PRO A 30 15.78 31.55 -26.02
CA PRO A 30 16.40 32.01 -27.25
C PRO A 30 15.41 32.84 -28.09
N LYS A 31 15.92 33.85 -28.79
CA LYS A 31 15.17 34.79 -29.66
C LYS A 31 14.50 34.15 -30.89
N SER A 32 14.41 32.82 -30.96
CA SER A 32 14.05 32.04 -32.14
C SER A 32 12.55 31.72 -32.27
N GLY A 33 11.69 32.17 -31.33
CA GLY A 33 10.26 31.82 -31.34
C GLY A 33 9.97 30.34 -31.09
N LEU A 34 11.01 29.58 -30.73
CA LEU A 34 10.98 28.16 -30.44
C LEU A 34 10.72 27.94 -28.94
N PRO A 35 9.83 27.00 -28.55
CA PRO A 35 9.51 26.79 -27.15
C PRO A 35 10.67 26.16 -26.39
N PRO A 36 10.82 26.45 -25.08
CA PRO A 36 11.85 25.82 -24.27
C PRO A 36 11.61 24.30 -24.17
N PHE A 37 12.66 23.52 -24.40
CA PHE A 37 12.63 22.07 -24.25
C PHE A 37 13.95 21.61 -23.61
N PRO A 38 13.91 20.77 -22.57
CA PRO A 38 15.10 20.40 -21.82
C PRO A 38 16.04 19.54 -22.69
N PRO A 39 17.36 19.81 -22.67
CA PRO A 39 18.33 19.00 -23.41
C PRO A 39 18.39 17.56 -22.88
N PHE A 40 18.92 16.65 -23.70
CA PHE A 40 19.19 15.29 -23.27
C PHE A 40 20.53 15.22 -22.53
N ASP A 41 20.51 14.62 -21.35
CA ASP A 41 21.71 14.39 -20.55
C ASP A 41 22.10 12.91 -20.58
N PRO A 42 23.12 12.52 -21.35
CA PRO A 42 23.54 11.13 -21.45
C PRO A 42 24.39 10.65 -20.25
N ILE A 43 24.89 11.55 -19.40
CA ILE A 43 25.96 11.26 -18.43
C ILE A 43 25.42 10.81 -17.08
N THR A 44 24.35 11.45 -16.59
CA THR A 44 23.91 11.32 -15.19
C THR A 44 23.44 9.91 -14.78
N ASP A 45 22.96 9.10 -15.73
CA ASP A 45 22.54 7.71 -15.47
C ASP A 45 22.69 6.85 -16.72
N SER A 46 23.82 6.15 -16.81
CA SER A 46 24.12 5.26 -17.93
C SER A 46 23.28 3.98 -17.93
N ALA A 47 22.76 3.54 -16.77
CA ALA A 47 21.96 2.32 -16.67
C ALA A 47 20.58 2.50 -17.33
N THR A 48 20.01 3.71 -17.28
CA THR A 48 18.71 4.02 -17.88
C THR A 48 18.81 4.87 -19.15
N VAL A 49 20.02 5.12 -19.67
CA VAL A 49 20.26 6.05 -20.80
C VAL A 49 19.41 5.72 -22.02
N SER A 50 19.27 4.43 -22.37
CA SER A 50 18.43 4.00 -23.50
C SER A 50 16.96 4.35 -23.32
N GLN A 51 16.39 4.08 -22.14
CA GLN A 51 14.99 4.38 -21.84
C GLN A 51 14.75 5.90 -21.80
N ARG A 52 15.68 6.65 -21.21
CA ARG A 52 15.61 8.11 -21.16
C ARG A 52 15.71 8.73 -22.56
N TRP A 53 16.59 8.19 -23.42
CA TRP A 53 16.72 8.60 -24.82
C TRP A 53 15.42 8.39 -25.60
N LYS A 54 14.87 7.16 -25.58
CA LYS A 54 13.58 6.84 -26.23
C LYS A 54 12.46 7.78 -25.75
N LYS A 55 12.40 8.05 -24.44
CA LYS A 55 11.42 8.99 -23.86
C LYS A 55 11.64 10.43 -24.32
N TRP A 56 12.89 10.86 -24.43
CA TRP A 56 13.26 12.21 -24.88
C TRP A 56 12.87 12.42 -26.35
N ILE A 57 13.23 11.50 -27.25
CA ILE A 57 12.85 11.54 -28.68
C ILE A 57 11.34 11.61 -28.86
N ARG A 58 10.57 10.75 -28.16
CA ARG A 58 9.10 10.79 -28.24
C ARG A 58 8.53 12.15 -27.83
N ARG A 59 9.10 12.80 -26.81
CA ARG A 59 8.67 14.14 -26.38
C ARG A 59 9.07 15.22 -27.39
N PHE A 60 10.24 15.07 -28.01
CA PHE A 60 10.72 15.96 -29.04
C PHE A 60 9.87 15.86 -30.31
N GLU A 61 9.46 14.66 -30.72
CA GLU A 61 8.55 14.46 -31.85
C GLU A 61 7.17 15.07 -31.60
N ASN A 62 6.62 14.89 -30.39
CA ASN A 62 5.39 15.56 -30.00
C ASN A 62 5.50 17.09 -30.06
N LEU A 63 6.66 17.63 -29.69
CA LEU A 63 6.95 19.06 -29.83
C LEU A 63 6.94 19.47 -31.31
N LEU A 64 7.64 18.76 -32.19
CA LEU A 64 7.66 19.07 -33.62
C LEU A 64 6.25 19.07 -34.21
N ILE A 65 5.44 18.06 -33.89
CA ILE A 65 4.04 17.94 -34.32
C ILE A 65 3.20 19.15 -33.84
N SER A 66 3.44 19.63 -32.62
CA SER A 66 2.69 20.75 -32.04
C SER A 66 2.98 22.11 -32.65
N LEU A 67 4.12 22.25 -33.35
CA LEU A 67 4.55 23.51 -33.94
C LEU A 67 3.98 23.68 -35.35
N ARG A 68 4.46 22.85 -36.29
CA ARG A 68 4.07 22.83 -37.70
C ARG A 68 4.75 21.66 -38.40
N GLU A 69 4.39 21.46 -39.66
CA GLU A 69 5.14 20.54 -40.53
C GLU A 69 6.51 21.12 -40.89
N PHE A 70 7.53 20.27 -40.79
CA PHE A 70 8.92 20.58 -41.13
C PHE A 70 9.45 19.49 -42.05
N ASP A 71 10.25 19.87 -43.04
CA ASP A 71 11.00 18.89 -43.83
C ASP A 71 12.09 18.20 -42.99
N SER A 72 12.61 17.09 -43.50
CA SER A 72 13.60 16.26 -42.80
C SER A 72 14.89 17.03 -42.45
N THR A 73 15.30 18.00 -43.29
CA THR A 73 16.50 18.83 -43.05
C THR A 73 16.29 19.76 -41.85
N ILE A 74 15.14 20.45 -41.80
CA ILE A 74 14.82 21.33 -40.66
C ILE A 74 14.64 20.50 -39.38
N ARG A 75 13.98 19.33 -39.45
CA ARG A 75 13.83 18.43 -38.30
C ARG A 75 15.18 17.98 -37.75
N ARG A 76 16.14 17.66 -38.62
CA ARG A 76 17.52 17.35 -38.22
C ARG A 76 18.20 18.53 -37.53
N GLY A 77 18.10 19.73 -38.10
CA GLY A 77 18.67 20.94 -37.48
C GLY A 77 18.07 21.23 -36.10
N LEU A 78 16.75 21.08 -35.96
CA LEU A 78 16.07 21.21 -34.68
C LEU A 78 16.53 20.14 -33.68
N LEU A 79 16.65 18.87 -34.09
CA LEU A 79 17.14 17.80 -33.22
C LEU A 79 18.49 18.18 -32.60
N LEU A 80 19.48 18.51 -33.43
CA LEU A 80 20.83 18.87 -32.98
C LEU A 80 20.87 20.18 -32.17
N THR A 81 19.91 21.07 -32.38
CA THR A 81 19.76 22.29 -31.57
C THR A 81 19.24 21.96 -30.15
N TYR A 82 18.28 21.05 -30.04
CA TYR A 82 17.61 20.76 -28.76
C TYR A 82 18.27 19.66 -27.95
N VAL A 83 19.02 18.75 -28.58
CA VAL A 83 19.57 17.57 -27.91
C VAL A 83 20.62 17.93 -26.85
N GLY A 84 21.28 19.08 -27.00
CA GLY A 84 22.25 19.62 -26.05
C GLY A 84 23.69 19.23 -26.34
N GLU A 85 24.62 19.99 -25.76
CA GLU A 85 26.07 19.93 -26.03
C GLU A 85 26.65 18.52 -25.82
N ALA A 86 26.40 17.90 -24.67
CA ALA A 86 26.92 16.56 -24.37
C ALA A 86 26.49 15.48 -25.38
N THR A 87 25.32 15.63 -26.00
CA THR A 87 24.86 14.71 -27.04
C THR A 87 25.38 15.09 -28.43
N ASN A 88 25.60 16.37 -28.70
CA ASN A 88 26.25 16.83 -29.93
C ASN A 88 27.71 16.37 -29.99
N ASP A 89 28.45 16.44 -28.87
CA ASP A 89 29.83 15.92 -28.80
C ASP A 89 29.89 14.42 -29.16
N ILE A 90 28.89 13.64 -28.71
CA ILE A 90 28.73 12.24 -29.09
C ILE A 90 28.38 12.13 -30.58
N PHE A 91 27.45 12.94 -31.07
CA PHE A 91 27.02 12.92 -32.47
C PHE A 91 28.17 13.17 -33.45
N ASP A 92 29.05 14.11 -33.12
CA ASP A 92 30.19 14.51 -33.96
C ASP A 92 31.24 13.41 -34.13
N ILE A 93 31.28 12.43 -33.21
CA ILE A 93 32.19 11.27 -33.29
C ILE A 93 31.53 10.01 -33.89
N LEU A 94 30.21 10.02 -34.15
CA LEU A 94 29.53 8.87 -34.72
C LEU A 94 29.86 8.70 -36.21
N PRO A 95 30.13 7.46 -36.67
CA PRO A 95 30.27 7.20 -38.10
C PRO A 95 28.90 7.27 -38.78
N ASP A 96 28.87 7.84 -39.98
CA ASP A 96 27.72 7.83 -40.89
C ASP A 96 26.39 8.30 -40.27
N THR A 97 26.32 9.56 -39.86
CA THR A 97 25.10 10.16 -39.28
C THR A 97 24.03 10.54 -40.30
N GLY A 98 24.26 10.25 -41.59
CA GLY A 98 23.44 10.66 -42.72
C GLY A 98 23.15 12.17 -42.79
N ILE A 99 22.23 12.55 -43.67
CA ILE A 99 21.80 13.96 -43.86
C ILE A 99 20.34 14.20 -43.48
N THR A 100 19.61 13.15 -43.11
CA THR A 100 18.19 13.22 -42.78
C THR A 100 17.96 13.25 -41.28
N TYR A 101 16.76 13.61 -40.86
CA TYR A 101 16.33 13.48 -39.46
C TYR A 101 16.35 12.02 -39.01
N GLU A 102 15.83 11.12 -39.85
CA GLU A 102 15.70 9.70 -39.56
C GLU A 102 17.08 9.07 -39.29
N SER A 103 18.05 9.31 -40.19
CA SER A 103 19.43 8.83 -40.01
C SER A 103 20.12 9.40 -38.77
N ALA A 104 19.84 10.66 -38.39
CA ALA A 104 20.35 11.27 -37.17
C ALA A 104 19.82 10.56 -35.92
N VAL A 105 18.49 10.35 -35.87
CA VAL A 105 17.82 9.69 -34.77
C VAL A 105 18.27 8.25 -34.65
N ASP A 106 18.40 7.53 -35.77
CA ASP A 106 18.85 6.13 -35.78
C ASP A 106 20.27 6.01 -35.24
N SER A 107 21.19 6.87 -35.67
CA SER A 107 22.59 6.87 -35.22
C SER A 107 22.70 7.11 -33.71
N LEU A 108 22.00 8.13 -33.20
CA LEU A 108 21.97 8.43 -31.77
C LEU A 108 21.26 7.33 -30.97
N THR A 109 20.18 6.77 -31.51
CA THR A 109 19.44 5.67 -30.87
C THR A 109 20.29 4.42 -30.77
N GLN A 110 21.06 4.09 -31.80
CA GLN A 110 22.00 2.98 -31.79
C GLN A 110 23.13 3.20 -30.79
N TYR A 111 23.61 4.44 -30.63
CA TYR A 111 24.63 4.75 -29.62
C TYR A 111 24.08 4.65 -28.19
N PHE A 112 22.92 5.24 -27.92
CA PHE A 112 22.32 5.27 -26.59
C PHE A 112 21.56 4.02 -26.20
N THR A 113 21.34 3.10 -27.14
CA THR A 113 20.85 1.77 -26.84
C THR A 113 22.08 0.89 -26.76
N PRO A 114 22.59 0.56 -25.54
CA PRO A 114 23.51 -0.55 -25.43
C PRO A 114 22.86 -1.71 -26.18
N ARG A 115 23.65 -2.52 -26.91
CA ARG A 115 23.21 -3.86 -27.30
C ARG A 115 23.06 -4.67 -26.02
N GLY A 116 22.07 -4.32 -25.21
CA GLY A 116 21.66 -5.05 -24.03
C GLY A 116 21.33 -6.43 -24.55
N ASN A 117 21.90 -7.45 -23.90
CA ASN A 117 21.54 -8.79 -24.25
C ASN A 117 20.03 -8.92 -23.98
N LYS A 118 19.23 -9.02 -25.05
CA LYS A 118 17.77 -9.20 -24.94
C LYS A 118 17.43 -10.35 -23.99
N ASP A 119 18.28 -11.38 -23.93
CA ASP A 119 18.08 -12.52 -23.05
C ASP A 119 18.21 -12.13 -21.57
N VAL A 120 19.08 -11.17 -21.23
CA VAL A 120 19.17 -10.60 -19.88
C VAL A 120 17.93 -9.77 -19.56
N ALA A 121 17.46 -8.95 -20.48
CA ALA A 121 16.23 -8.17 -20.28
C ALA A 121 15.01 -9.08 -20.07
N ILE A 122 14.90 -10.15 -20.88
CA ILE A 122 13.87 -11.19 -20.75
C ILE A 122 14.01 -11.90 -19.40
N PHE A 123 15.23 -12.29 -19.00
CA PHE A 123 15.48 -12.92 -17.70
C PHE A 123 14.98 -12.04 -16.55
N GLU A 124 15.37 -10.77 -16.52
CA GLU A 124 14.94 -9.80 -15.52
C GLU A 124 13.41 -9.58 -15.55
N PHE A 125 12.80 -9.55 -16.74
CA PHE A 125 11.34 -9.50 -16.88
C PHE A 125 10.65 -10.71 -16.24
N ARG A 126 11.21 -11.92 -16.39
CA ARG A 126 10.66 -13.15 -15.78
C ARG A 126 10.84 -13.21 -14.27
N GLU A 127 11.84 -12.51 -13.73
CA GLU A 127 12.04 -12.38 -12.28
C GLU A 127 11.03 -11.45 -11.61
N LEU A 128 10.43 -10.51 -12.36
CA LEU A 128 9.42 -9.61 -11.80
C LEU A 128 8.24 -10.38 -11.21
N THR A 129 7.92 -10.06 -9.95
CA THR A 129 6.80 -10.61 -9.19
C THR A 129 5.97 -9.49 -8.60
N GLN A 130 4.66 -9.73 -8.40
CA GLN A 130 3.80 -8.76 -7.74
C GLN A 130 4.19 -8.65 -6.26
N GLU A 131 4.48 -7.44 -5.78
CA GLU A 131 4.86 -7.22 -4.37
C GLU A 131 3.65 -7.35 -3.42
N THR A 132 3.90 -7.59 -2.13
CA THR A 132 2.86 -7.82 -1.11
C THR A 132 1.79 -6.73 -1.05
N ASN A 133 2.14 -5.47 -1.28
CA ASN A 133 1.23 -4.32 -1.20
C ASN A 133 1.06 -3.59 -2.53
N GLU A 134 1.41 -4.25 -3.64
CA GLU A 134 1.33 -3.66 -4.97
C GLU A 134 -0.01 -4.02 -5.64
N THR A 135 -0.70 -3.00 -6.16
CA THR A 135 -1.91 -3.20 -6.95
C THR A 135 -1.56 -3.81 -8.31
N LEU A 136 -2.48 -4.56 -8.89
CA LEU A 136 -2.31 -5.18 -10.20
C LEU A 136 -1.97 -4.15 -11.28
N THR A 137 -2.57 -2.95 -11.20
CA THR A 137 -2.28 -1.86 -12.15
C THR A 137 -0.87 -1.30 -11.99
N ALA A 138 -0.31 -1.27 -10.77
CA ALA A 138 1.07 -0.87 -10.54
C ALA A 138 2.06 -1.93 -11.03
N TYR A 139 1.77 -3.21 -10.75
CA TYR A 139 2.55 -4.33 -11.23
C TYR A 139 2.58 -4.40 -12.77
N TYR A 140 1.40 -4.25 -13.41
CA TYR A 140 1.28 -4.15 -14.87
C TYR A 140 2.14 -3.03 -15.45
N ARG A 141 2.18 -1.85 -14.81
CA ARG A 141 3.02 -0.73 -15.27
C ARG A 141 4.50 -1.09 -15.25
N ARG A 142 5.01 -1.74 -14.19
CA ARG A 142 6.41 -2.21 -14.13
C ARG A 142 6.70 -3.22 -15.23
N LEU A 143 5.81 -4.20 -15.43
CA LEU A 143 5.93 -5.19 -16.50
C LEU A 143 5.98 -4.52 -17.88
N LYS A 144 5.06 -3.58 -18.15
CA LYS A 144 5.01 -2.85 -19.42
C LYS A 144 6.26 -2.01 -19.65
N THR A 145 6.81 -1.38 -18.60
CA THR A 145 8.09 -0.68 -18.69
C THR A 145 9.24 -1.63 -18.97
N LYS A 146 9.30 -2.80 -18.34
CA LYS A 146 10.42 -3.75 -18.57
C LYS A 146 10.33 -4.45 -19.92
N ALA A 147 9.12 -4.70 -20.41
CA ALA A 147 8.89 -5.35 -21.71
C ALA A 147 9.48 -4.55 -22.89
N THR A 148 9.63 -3.22 -22.77
CA THR A 148 10.21 -2.39 -23.84
C THR A 148 11.68 -2.68 -24.14
N ASP A 149 12.36 -3.37 -23.23
CA ASP A 149 13.77 -3.75 -23.35
C ASP A 149 13.92 -5.20 -23.83
N CYS A 150 12.82 -5.96 -23.91
CA CYS A 150 12.84 -7.40 -24.16
C CYS A 150 12.66 -7.78 -25.63
N GLU A 151 12.27 -6.84 -26.49
CA GLU A 151 12.02 -7.06 -27.92
C GLU A 151 11.02 -8.21 -28.19
N PHE A 152 9.97 -8.32 -27.36
CA PHE A 152 8.96 -9.35 -27.53
C PHE A 152 8.17 -9.14 -28.82
N ALA A 153 7.91 -10.24 -29.54
CA ALA A 153 7.03 -10.22 -30.72
C ALA A 153 5.59 -9.81 -30.35
N ASN A 154 5.14 -10.19 -29.15
CA ASN A 154 3.85 -9.82 -28.60
C ASN A 154 3.98 -9.46 -27.12
N GLU A 155 4.25 -8.19 -26.81
CA GLU A 155 4.41 -7.71 -25.43
C GLU A 155 3.20 -8.02 -24.54
N ASP A 156 1.98 -7.87 -25.07
CA ASP A 156 0.76 -7.99 -24.28
C ASP A 156 0.50 -9.45 -23.86
N GLU A 157 0.84 -10.40 -24.74
CA GLU A 157 0.79 -11.82 -24.42
C GLU A 157 1.83 -12.19 -23.36
N GLU A 158 3.03 -11.64 -23.45
CA GLU A 158 4.10 -11.91 -22.49
C GLU A 158 3.80 -11.34 -21.11
N ILE A 159 3.26 -10.13 -21.06
CA ILE A 159 2.78 -9.50 -19.83
C ILE A 159 1.63 -10.30 -19.23
N LYS A 160 0.66 -10.75 -20.05
CA LYS A 160 -0.44 -11.60 -19.60
C LYS A 160 0.08 -12.88 -18.93
N ILE A 161 0.99 -13.60 -19.60
CA ILE A 161 1.58 -14.84 -19.06
C ILE A 161 2.32 -14.55 -17.75
N GLN A 162 3.09 -13.46 -17.69
CA GLN A 162 3.83 -13.07 -16.49
C GLN A 162 2.90 -12.71 -15.32
N ILE A 163 1.78 -12.03 -15.58
CA ILE A 163 0.75 -11.76 -14.56
C ILE A 163 0.16 -13.07 -14.05
N ILE A 164 -0.24 -14.00 -14.93
CA ILE A 164 -0.81 -15.29 -14.53
C ILE A 164 0.18 -16.08 -13.66
N HIS A 165 1.45 -16.08 -14.04
CA HIS A 165 2.49 -16.79 -13.33
C HIS A 165 2.78 -16.19 -11.95
N LYS A 166 3.05 -14.87 -11.88
CA LYS A 166 3.62 -14.19 -10.71
C LYS A 166 2.65 -13.26 -9.96
N THR A 167 1.34 -13.35 -10.22
CA THR A 167 0.35 -12.63 -9.40
C THR A 167 0.27 -13.19 -7.98
N ARG A 168 -0.04 -12.31 -7.02
CA ARG A 168 -0.31 -12.70 -5.64
C ARG A 168 -1.72 -13.27 -5.45
N ASP A 169 -2.68 -12.95 -6.33
CA ASP A 169 -4.06 -13.40 -6.18
C ASP A 169 -4.30 -14.75 -6.89
N PRO A 170 -4.48 -15.86 -6.15
CA PRO A 170 -4.73 -17.17 -6.76
C PRO A 170 -6.09 -17.24 -7.47
N ARG A 171 -7.06 -16.40 -7.13
CA ARG A 171 -8.38 -16.36 -7.80
C ARG A 171 -8.23 -15.82 -9.21
N LEU A 172 -7.44 -14.76 -9.38
CA LEU A 172 -7.11 -14.19 -10.69
C LEU A 172 -6.40 -15.24 -11.57
N ARG A 173 -5.36 -15.89 -11.05
CA ARG A 173 -4.64 -16.97 -11.75
C ARG A 173 -5.58 -18.09 -12.19
N LYS A 174 -6.41 -18.60 -11.27
CA LYS A 174 -7.33 -19.72 -11.55
C LYS A 174 -8.36 -19.37 -12.63
N LYS A 175 -8.89 -18.15 -12.62
CA LYS A 175 -9.85 -17.71 -13.64
C LYS A 175 -9.18 -17.53 -15.00
N ALA A 176 -8.01 -16.89 -15.04
CA ALA A 176 -7.27 -16.67 -16.27
C ALA A 176 -6.93 -17.98 -17.01
N LEU A 177 -6.51 -19.00 -16.26
CA LEU A 177 -6.21 -20.34 -16.80
C LEU A 177 -7.45 -21.09 -17.30
N ARG A 178 -8.65 -20.74 -16.81
CA ARG A 178 -9.90 -21.39 -17.22
C ARG A 178 -10.51 -20.75 -18.47
N GLU A 179 -10.51 -19.43 -18.54
CA GLU A 179 -11.31 -18.67 -19.51
C GLU A 179 -10.48 -18.10 -20.68
N SER A 180 -9.16 -18.33 -20.71
CA SER A 180 -8.25 -17.85 -21.77
C SER A 180 -8.46 -16.36 -22.11
N MET A 181 -8.44 -15.53 -21.08
CA MET A 181 -8.71 -14.08 -21.16
C MET A 181 -7.59 -13.35 -21.93
N ASP A 182 -7.93 -12.25 -22.61
CA ASP A 182 -6.92 -11.30 -23.10
C ASP A 182 -6.38 -10.44 -21.94
N LEU A 183 -5.30 -9.68 -22.20
CA LEU A 183 -4.65 -8.85 -21.18
C LEU A 183 -5.62 -7.82 -20.58
N LYS A 184 -6.46 -7.21 -21.43
CA LYS A 184 -7.42 -6.18 -21.00
C LYS A 184 -8.46 -6.75 -20.03
N ALA A 185 -9.06 -7.88 -20.37
CA ALA A 185 -10.04 -8.55 -19.53
C ALA A 185 -9.40 -9.08 -18.24
N LEU A 186 -8.16 -9.57 -18.29
CA LEU A 186 -7.41 -9.99 -17.12
C LEU A 186 -7.21 -8.85 -16.11
N LEU A 187 -6.77 -7.68 -16.60
CA LEU A 187 -6.58 -6.49 -15.77
C LEU A 187 -7.90 -5.98 -15.19
N ALA A 188 -8.97 -5.94 -16.00
CA ALA A 188 -10.29 -5.51 -15.54
C ALA A 188 -10.82 -6.42 -14.44
N HIS A 189 -10.69 -7.74 -14.60
CA HIS A 189 -11.14 -8.69 -13.59
C HIS A 189 -10.31 -8.60 -12.31
N GLY A 190 -8.99 -8.57 -12.42
CA GLY A 190 -8.12 -8.46 -11.25
C GLY A 190 -8.32 -7.17 -10.47
N THR A 191 -8.51 -6.04 -11.17
CA THR A 191 -8.86 -4.76 -10.52
C THR A 191 -10.22 -4.85 -9.81
N SER A 192 -11.20 -5.53 -10.40
CA SER A 192 -12.49 -5.77 -9.73
C SER A 192 -12.33 -6.60 -8.46
N LEU A 193 -11.46 -7.61 -8.43
CA LEU A 193 -11.16 -8.41 -7.23
C LEU A 193 -10.56 -7.52 -6.13
N GLU A 194 -9.60 -6.66 -6.48
CA GLU A 194 -8.98 -5.73 -5.52
C GLU A 194 -10.02 -4.76 -4.90
N ILE A 195 -10.93 -4.23 -5.72
CA ILE A 195 -12.02 -3.37 -5.26
C ILE A 195 -12.95 -4.13 -4.31
N THR A 196 -13.36 -5.35 -4.68
CA THR A 196 -14.24 -6.18 -3.85
C THR A 196 -13.60 -6.51 -2.52
N ASP A 197 -12.32 -6.88 -2.48
CA ASP A 197 -11.61 -7.15 -1.23
C ASP A 197 -11.52 -5.91 -0.34
N GLN A 198 -11.20 -4.74 -0.92
CA GLN A 198 -11.18 -3.48 -0.17
C GLN A 198 -12.54 -3.14 0.42
N GLN A 199 -13.62 -3.35 -0.36
CA GLN A 199 -14.98 -3.13 0.11
C GLN A 199 -15.37 -4.12 1.23
N ALA A 200 -15.05 -5.40 1.06
CA ALA A 200 -15.31 -6.42 2.07
C ALA A 200 -14.59 -6.12 3.39
N GLN A 201 -13.29 -5.77 3.33
CA GLN A 201 -12.52 -5.37 4.51
C GLN A 201 -13.12 -4.14 5.22
N ARG A 202 -13.59 -3.14 4.47
CA ARG A 202 -14.26 -1.97 5.06
C ARG A 202 -15.55 -2.35 5.79
N LEU A 203 -16.35 -3.24 5.22
CA LEU A 203 -17.60 -3.71 5.84
C LEU A 203 -17.33 -4.55 7.09
N GLU A 204 -16.34 -5.44 7.05
CA GLU A 204 -15.93 -6.24 8.21
C GLU A 204 -15.44 -5.34 9.35
N ASN A 205 -14.59 -4.35 9.05
CA ASN A 205 -14.09 -3.41 10.05
C ASN A 205 -15.21 -2.55 10.65
N ALA A 206 -16.14 -2.07 9.83
CA ALA A 206 -17.31 -1.32 10.30
C ALA A 206 -18.18 -2.17 11.24
N ASN A 207 -18.37 -3.46 10.92
CA ASN A 207 -19.11 -4.39 11.79
C ASN A 207 -18.36 -4.67 13.11
N THR A 208 -17.02 -4.74 13.09
CA THR A 208 -16.25 -4.90 14.34
C THR A 208 -16.34 -3.67 15.24
N ASP A 209 -16.34 -2.46 14.67
CA ASP A 209 -16.49 -1.21 15.42
C ASP A 209 -17.88 -1.10 16.05
N LEU A 210 -18.94 -1.48 15.31
CA LEU A 210 -20.30 -1.55 15.84
C LEU A 210 -20.42 -2.55 16.99
N ASN A 211 -19.84 -3.75 16.84
CA ASN A 211 -19.84 -4.78 17.89
C ASN A 211 -18.99 -4.40 19.11
N ALA A 212 -17.97 -3.55 18.94
CA ALA A 212 -17.18 -3.00 20.05
C ALA A 212 -17.99 -1.95 20.83
N LEU A 213 -18.74 -1.09 20.13
CA LEU A 213 -19.65 -0.10 20.73
C LEU A 213 -20.83 -0.77 21.45
N GLU A 214 -21.38 -1.86 20.91
CA GLU A 214 -22.49 -2.59 21.53
C GLU A 214 -22.08 -3.32 22.80
N ARG A 215 -20.86 -3.88 22.86
CA ARG A 215 -20.30 -4.48 24.09
C ARG A 215 -19.97 -3.45 25.18
N ASN A 216 -19.74 -2.19 24.80
CA ASN A 216 -19.49 -1.10 25.75
C ASN A 216 -20.77 -0.35 26.17
N ARG A 217 -21.92 -0.67 25.56
CA ARG A 217 -23.24 -0.32 26.11
C ARG A 217 -23.56 -1.31 27.23
N GLN A 218 -23.11 -0.99 28.44
CA GLN A 218 -23.79 -1.51 29.63
C GLN A 218 -25.28 -1.19 29.48
N PRO A 219 -26.21 -2.15 29.64
CA PRO A 219 -27.62 -1.83 29.64
C PRO A 219 -27.83 -0.76 30.72
N PRO A 220 -28.57 0.33 30.43
CA PRO A 220 -28.89 1.30 31.46
C PRO A 220 -29.55 0.54 32.61
N ALA A 221 -28.99 0.68 33.81
CA ALA A 221 -29.50 0.02 35.01
C ALA A 221 -31.02 0.25 35.07
N SER A 222 -31.77 -0.80 34.72
CA SER A 222 -33.22 -0.74 34.71
C SER A 222 -33.66 -0.60 36.15
N GLN A 223 -34.01 0.62 36.56
CA GLN A 223 -34.73 0.85 37.80
C GLN A 223 -36.00 -0.01 37.76
N PRO A 224 -36.19 -0.92 38.74
CA PRO A 224 -37.38 -1.75 38.73
C PRO A 224 -38.59 -0.87 39.13
N ARG A 225 -39.36 -0.42 38.13
CA ARG A 225 -40.73 0.04 38.33
C ARG A 225 -41.59 -1.17 38.69
N GLY A 226 -42.22 -1.09 39.86
CA GLY A 226 -42.84 -2.22 40.53
C GLY A 226 -44.08 -2.77 39.82
N ALA A 227 -44.32 -4.07 40.04
CA ALA A 227 -45.56 -4.61 40.59
C ALA A 227 -45.49 -6.14 40.49
N PHE A 228 -45.39 -6.83 41.61
CA PHE A 228 -46.33 -7.86 42.03
C PHE A 228 -46.04 -8.20 43.49
N ASN A 229 -46.84 -7.59 44.35
CA ASN A 229 -46.96 -7.91 45.77
C ASN A 229 -47.31 -9.39 45.93
N ARG A 230 -46.31 -10.23 46.25
CA ARG A 230 -46.54 -11.33 47.20
C ARG A 230 -45.73 -11.04 48.45
N ARG A 231 -46.41 -10.42 49.40
CA ARG A 231 -46.05 -10.39 50.82
C ARG A 231 -45.56 -11.78 51.23
N ARG A 232 -44.25 -11.93 51.45
CA ARG A 232 -43.74 -12.84 52.47
C ARG A 232 -42.81 -12.03 53.36
N LYS A 233 -43.25 -11.89 54.61
CA LYS A 233 -42.51 -11.34 55.75
C LYS A 233 -41.04 -11.82 55.74
N PRO A 234 -40.09 -11.02 56.26
CA PRO A 234 -38.81 -11.59 56.66
C PRO A 234 -39.07 -12.60 57.80
N PRO A 235 -38.53 -13.83 57.76
CA PRO A 235 -38.45 -14.66 58.96
C PRO A 235 -37.39 -14.06 59.89
N PRO A 236 -37.56 -14.21 61.20
CA PRO A 236 -36.64 -13.69 62.20
C PRO A 236 -35.34 -14.50 62.22
N ASP A 237 -34.32 -13.97 62.89
CA ASP A 237 -33.12 -14.69 63.31
C ASP A 237 -33.42 -16.12 63.78
N GLY A 238 -32.74 -17.12 63.20
CA GLY A 238 -32.89 -18.48 63.67
C GLY A 238 -32.28 -19.55 62.78
N LYS A 239 -31.08 -20.02 63.17
CA LYS A 239 -30.49 -21.34 62.87
C LYS A 239 -30.62 -21.82 61.40
N LYS A 240 -29.59 -21.57 60.60
CA LYS A 240 -29.42 -22.25 59.30
C LYS A 240 -29.19 -23.75 59.57
N THR A 241 -29.60 -24.64 58.67
CA THR A 241 -29.22 -26.05 58.74
C THR A 241 -27.93 -26.31 57.94
N CYS A 242 -27.08 -27.19 58.45
CA CYS A 242 -25.83 -27.57 57.80
C CYS A 242 -26.16 -28.39 56.55
N ARG A 243 -25.63 -27.97 55.40
CA ARG A 243 -25.86 -28.61 54.10
C ARG A 243 -25.17 -29.96 53.94
N ASN A 244 -24.35 -30.37 54.91
CA ASN A 244 -23.61 -31.63 54.86
C ASN A 244 -24.21 -32.70 55.80
N CYS A 245 -24.56 -32.32 57.04
CA CYS A 245 -25.13 -33.25 58.04
C CYS A 245 -26.60 -33.01 58.39
N GLY A 246 -27.17 -31.84 58.06
CA GLY A 246 -28.57 -31.50 58.31
C GLY A 246 -28.86 -30.97 59.71
N GLY A 247 -27.85 -30.92 60.59
CA GLY A 247 -27.95 -30.34 61.92
C GLY A 247 -27.93 -28.80 61.92
N ALA A 248 -27.90 -28.19 63.10
CA ALA A 248 -27.82 -26.73 63.22
C ALA A 248 -26.47 -26.17 62.71
N PHE A 249 -26.52 -25.01 62.06
CA PHE A 249 -25.39 -24.25 61.52
C PHE A 249 -25.45 -22.79 62.03
N PRO A 250 -24.32 -22.20 62.44
CA PRO A 250 -22.97 -22.77 62.47
C PRO A 250 -22.79 -23.87 63.54
N HIS A 251 -21.90 -24.84 63.29
CA HIS A 251 -21.50 -25.82 64.30
C HIS A 251 -20.73 -25.10 65.42
N LYS A 252 -21.01 -25.43 66.69
CA LYS A 252 -20.40 -24.77 67.86
C LYS A 252 -18.86 -24.77 67.82
N ASP A 253 -18.27 -25.83 67.28
CA ASP A 253 -16.82 -26.02 67.22
C ASP A 253 -16.29 -25.96 65.76
N GLY A 254 -17.04 -25.31 64.86
CA GLY A 254 -16.66 -25.17 63.46
C GLY A 254 -16.91 -26.40 62.58
N MET A 255 -16.62 -26.27 61.28
CA MET A 255 -16.93 -27.29 60.27
C MET A 255 -16.08 -28.57 60.40
N GLN A 256 -15.07 -28.56 61.26
CA GLN A 256 -14.23 -29.71 61.57
C GLN A 256 -15.01 -30.78 62.34
N ASN A 257 -15.93 -30.37 63.21
CA ASN A 257 -16.75 -31.28 64.02
C ASN A 257 -18.13 -31.57 63.37
N CYS A 258 -18.26 -31.34 62.07
CA CYS A 258 -19.49 -31.70 61.35
C CYS A 258 -19.66 -33.23 61.39
N PRO A 259 -20.81 -33.77 61.86
CA PRO A 259 -21.05 -35.22 61.93
C PRO A 259 -20.89 -35.97 60.60
N ALA A 260 -21.02 -35.27 59.47
CA ALA A 260 -20.87 -35.85 58.15
C ALA A 260 -19.44 -35.81 57.61
N ARG A 261 -18.51 -35.12 58.30
CA ARG A 261 -17.11 -35.03 57.89
C ARG A 261 -16.46 -36.42 57.93
N GLY A 262 -15.78 -36.79 56.84
CA GLY A 262 -15.12 -38.09 56.72
C GLY A 262 -16.05 -39.31 56.59
N LYS A 263 -17.37 -39.12 56.66
CA LYS A 263 -18.34 -40.20 56.42
C LYS A 263 -18.66 -40.32 54.93
N SER A 264 -18.72 -41.56 54.44
CA SER A 264 -19.10 -41.85 53.06
C SER A 264 -20.62 -41.78 52.88
N CYS A 265 -21.05 -41.10 51.83
CA CYS A 265 -22.44 -41.00 51.47
C CYS A 265 -22.91 -42.31 50.83
N HIS A 266 -23.91 -42.96 51.42
CA HIS A 266 -24.48 -44.21 50.90
C HIS A 266 -25.15 -44.07 49.52
N ASN A 267 -25.44 -42.86 49.04
CA ASN A 267 -26.05 -42.63 47.73
C ASN A 267 -25.01 -42.43 46.60
N CYS A 268 -23.83 -41.86 46.89
CA CYS A 268 -22.86 -41.49 45.86
C CYS A 268 -21.42 -41.90 46.14
N GLY A 269 -21.14 -42.48 47.31
CA GLY A 269 -19.83 -42.93 47.76
C GLY A 269 -18.84 -41.80 48.09
N LYS A 270 -19.19 -40.53 47.89
CA LYS A 270 -18.32 -39.39 48.22
C LYS A 270 -18.37 -39.07 49.72
N LEU A 271 -17.23 -38.63 50.27
CA LEU A 271 -17.11 -38.26 51.67
C LEU A 271 -17.72 -36.89 51.98
N GLY A 272 -18.08 -36.65 53.24
CA GLY A 272 -18.33 -35.29 53.75
C GLY A 272 -19.79 -34.84 53.80
N HIS A 273 -20.75 -35.72 53.48
CA HIS A 273 -22.19 -35.44 53.60
C HIS A 273 -22.99 -36.74 53.81
N PHE A 274 -24.20 -36.63 54.38
CA PHE A 274 -25.12 -37.76 54.51
C PHE A 274 -25.99 -37.95 53.26
N ALA A 275 -26.47 -39.18 53.04
CA ALA A 275 -27.32 -39.53 51.89
C ALA A 275 -28.56 -38.64 51.76
N LYS A 276 -29.18 -38.24 52.88
CA LYS A 276 -30.33 -37.32 52.91
C LYS A 276 -30.04 -35.92 52.32
N LEU A 277 -28.78 -35.51 52.30
CA LEU A 277 -28.33 -34.22 51.77
C LEU A 277 -27.50 -34.37 50.49
N CYS A 278 -27.48 -35.56 49.92
CA CYS A 278 -26.80 -35.84 48.69
C CYS A 278 -27.50 -35.13 47.53
N LYS A 279 -26.72 -34.44 46.70
CA LYS A 279 -27.21 -33.71 45.53
C LYS A 279 -26.96 -34.42 44.21
N SER A 280 -26.30 -35.59 44.22
CA SER A 280 -26.19 -36.42 43.02
C SER A 280 -27.48 -37.20 42.83
N SER A 281 -27.95 -37.31 41.58
CA SER A 281 -28.96 -38.29 41.20
C SER A 281 -28.49 -39.68 41.65
N SER A 282 -29.35 -40.41 42.37
CA SER A 282 -29.05 -41.74 42.91
C SER A 282 -28.52 -42.68 41.84
N LYS A 283 -27.52 -43.50 42.18
CA LYS A 283 -27.26 -44.73 41.43
C LYS A 283 -28.39 -45.70 41.78
N SER A 284 -29.20 -46.09 40.79
CA SER A 284 -30.08 -47.25 40.89
C SER A 284 -29.28 -48.53 41.16
#